data_AF-A0A973GYR3-F1
#
_entry.id   AF-A0A973GYR3-F1
#
_cell.length_a   1.000
_cell.length_b   1.000
_cell.length_c   1.000
_cell.angle_alpha   90.00
_cell.angle_beta   90.00
_cell.angle_gamma   90.00
#
_symmetry.space_group_name_H-M   'P 1'
#
loop_
_entity.id
_entity.type
_entity.pdbx_description
1 polymer ?
#
loop_
_entity_poly.entity_id
_entity_poly.type
_entity_poly.pdbx_seq_one_letter_code
_entity_poly.pdbx_strand_id
1 'polypeptide(L)'
;AEAKLYCRVTTSAEDTLITLMITQAREAIEVATGLSLIPKDITTYFNNVSGNFDIPFGPVDIDTFELFDMEQDALEITTPNLQLIGNEFPKLVSPRYANLKATYEAGYTTIPKDLKLAILDQISYDYENRGLDGDSGICEKSWKACQRWTRISPIL
;
A
#
# COMPACT_ATOMS: atom_id res chain seq x y z
N ALA A 1 -20.76 -4.53 5.63
CA ALA A 1 -22.12 -4.01 5.39
C ALA A 1 -22.17 -3.11 4.14
N GLU A 2 -21.29 -2.10 4.03
CA GLU A 2 -21.23 -1.20 2.88
C GLU A 2 -21.07 -1.90 1.53
N ALA A 3 -20.13 -2.86 1.41
CA ALA A 3 -19.95 -3.64 0.18
C ALA A 3 -21.21 -4.43 -0.24
N LYS A 4 -21.96 -4.99 0.73
CA LYS A 4 -23.23 -5.70 0.45
C LYS A 4 -24.27 -4.77 -0.14
N LEU A 5 -24.42 -3.59 0.47
CA LEU A 5 -25.35 -2.57 0.02
C LEU A 5 -24.98 -2.08 -1.39
N TYR A 6 -23.68 -1.95 -1.67
CA TYR A 6 -23.17 -1.57 -2.99
C TYR A 6 -23.58 -2.60 -4.07
N CYS A 7 -23.41 -3.89 -3.79
CA CYS A 7 -23.85 -4.98 -4.67
C CYS A 7 -25.36 -5.26 -4.63
N ARG A 8 -26.15 -4.46 -3.89
CA ARG A 8 -27.60 -4.65 -3.67
C ARG A 8 -27.97 -6.02 -3.06
N VAL A 9 -27.06 -6.63 -2.32
CA VAL A 9 -27.29 -7.89 -1.60
C VAL A 9 -27.93 -7.59 -0.24
N THR A 10 -29.16 -8.07 -0.05
CA THR A 10 -29.94 -7.84 1.17
C THR A 10 -29.95 -9.03 2.12
N THR A 11 -29.48 -10.20 1.68
CA THR A 11 -29.47 -11.42 2.48
C THR A 11 -28.16 -11.60 3.25
N SER A 12 -28.14 -12.54 4.19
CA SER A 12 -26.94 -12.96 4.93
C SER A 12 -26.25 -14.20 4.35
N ALA A 13 -26.83 -14.84 3.33
CA ALA A 13 -26.30 -16.09 2.78
C ALA A 13 -24.93 -15.91 2.11
N GLU A 14 -24.62 -14.70 1.68
CA GLU A 14 -23.41 -14.37 0.91
C GLU A 14 -22.37 -13.59 1.73
N ASP A 15 -22.58 -13.45 3.05
CA ASP A 15 -21.70 -12.66 3.91
C ASP A 15 -20.25 -13.16 3.88
N THR A 16 -20.07 -14.49 3.88
CA THR A 16 -18.76 -15.12 3.76
C THR A 16 -18.10 -14.80 2.42
N LEU A 17 -18.86 -14.88 1.32
CA LEU A 17 -18.35 -14.60 -0.02
C LEU A 17 -17.93 -13.14 -0.17
N ILE A 18 -18.77 -12.21 0.28
CA ILE A 18 -18.48 -10.77 0.19
C ILE A 18 -17.28 -10.40 1.06
N THR A 19 -17.10 -11.06 2.22
CA THR A 19 -15.91 -10.87 3.06
C THR A 19 -14.63 -11.29 2.31
N LEU A 20 -14.66 -12.42 1.61
CA LEU A 20 -13.52 -12.86 0.78
C LEU A 20 -13.24 -11.88 -0.37
N MET A 21 -14.28 -11.40 -1.04
CA MET A 21 -14.16 -10.42 -2.14
C MET A 21 -13.60 -9.08 -1.68
N ILE A 22 -13.92 -8.61 -0.46
CA ILE A 22 -13.32 -7.39 0.10
C ILE A 22 -11.79 -7.54 0.21
N THR A 23 -11.32 -8.68 0.70
CA THR A 23 -9.87 -8.95 0.83
C THR A 23 -9.20 -9.01 -0.54
N GLN A 24 -9.78 -9.77 -1.48
CA GLN A 24 -9.25 -9.90 -2.84
C GLN A 24 -9.22 -8.58 -3.60
N ALA A 25 -10.32 -7.82 -3.57
CA ALA A 25 -10.39 -6.52 -4.23
C ALA A 25 -9.35 -5.55 -3.66
N ARG A 26 -9.20 -5.48 -2.33
CA ARG A 26 -8.16 -4.67 -1.69
C ARG A 26 -6.76 -5.05 -2.18
N GLU A 27 -6.43 -6.35 -2.20
CA GLU A 27 -5.12 -6.84 -2.66
C GLU A 27 -4.85 -6.48 -4.12
N ALA A 28 -5.86 -6.60 -4.99
CA ALA A 28 -5.76 -6.17 -6.38
C ALA A 28 -5.49 -4.66 -6.51
N ILE A 29 -6.16 -3.82 -5.72
CA ILE A 29 -5.91 -2.37 -5.70
C ILE A 29 -4.50 -2.04 -5.15
N GLU A 30 -4.03 -2.73 -4.10
CA GLU A 30 -2.67 -2.58 -3.57
C GLU A 30 -1.62 -2.89 -4.64
N VAL A 31 -1.79 -3.99 -5.39
CA VAL A 31 -0.91 -4.36 -6.50
C VAL A 31 -0.95 -3.31 -7.62
N ALA A 32 -2.14 -2.85 -8.00
CA ALA A 32 -2.31 -1.87 -9.07
C ALA A 32 -1.73 -0.50 -8.75
N THR A 33 -1.71 -0.10 -7.47
CA THR A 33 -1.23 1.22 -7.03
C THR A 33 0.22 1.21 -6.54
N GLY A 34 0.71 0.06 -6.07
CA GLY A 34 1.98 -0.04 -5.34
C GLY A 34 1.91 0.57 -3.93
N LEU A 35 0.71 0.74 -3.38
CA LEU A 35 0.47 1.32 -2.06
C LEU A 35 0.03 0.26 -1.05
N SER A 36 0.28 0.51 0.23
CA SER A 36 -0.35 -0.22 1.33
C SER A 36 -1.65 0.49 1.71
N LEU A 37 -2.79 -0.19 1.62
CA LEU A 37 -4.10 0.40 1.93
C LEU A 37 -4.47 0.22 3.40
N ILE A 38 -4.05 -0.90 3.99
CA ILE A 38 -4.22 -1.21 5.41
C ILE A 38 -2.85 -1.09 6.09
N PRO A 39 -2.80 -0.56 7.32
CA PRO A 39 -1.64 -0.61 8.20
C PRO A 39 -0.97 -1.99 8.28
N LYS A 40 0.34 -2.02 8.03
CA LYS A 40 1.18 -3.21 8.14
C LYS A 40 2.54 -2.82 8.71
N ASP A 41 3.06 -3.66 9.59
CA ASP A 41 4.44 -3.56 10.05
C ASP A 41 5.38 -4.05 8.94
N ILE A 42 6.28 -3.18 8.52
CA ILE A 42 7.24 -3.44 7.44
C ILE A 42 8.65 -3.52 8.03
N THR A 43 9.41 -4.52 7.60
CA THR A 43 10.85 -4.61 7.85
C THR A 43 11.58 -4.72 6.51
N THR A 44 12.49 -3.79 6.25
CA THR A 44 13.27 -3.79 5.00
C THR A 44 14.77 -3.71 5.28
N TYR A 45 15.54 -4.52 4.56
CA TYR A 45 17.01 -4.49 4.56
C TYR A 45 17.51 -3.90 3.25
N PHE A 46 18.40 -2.92 3.32
CA PHE A 46 18.86 -2.19 2.14
C PHE A 46 20.22 -1.51 2.35
N ASN A 47 20.77 -0.96 1.26
CA ASN A 47 21.99 -0.18 1.25
C ASN A 47 21.68 1.27 0.84
N ASN A 48 22.21 2.25 1.57
CA ASN A 48 22.06 3.68 1.26
C ASN A 48 23.41 4.39 1.00
N VAL A 49 24.43 3.66 0.54
CA VAL A 49 25.80 4.19 0.37
C VAL A 49 25.86 5.44 -0.53
N SER A 50 24.96 5.53 -1.52
CA SER A 50 24.86 6.70 -2.42
C SER A 50 23.95 7.83 -1.89
N GLY A 51 23.23 7.59 -0.78
CA GLY A 51 22.17 8.47 -0.30
C GLY A 51 20.89 8.42 -1.17
N ASN A 52 19.84 9.09 -0.68
CA ASN A 52 18.53 9.22 -1.34
C ASN A 52 17.81 7.90 -1.64
N PHE A 53 18.03 6.86 -0.83
CA PHE A 53 17.31 5.60 -0.98
C PHE A 53 15.80 5.80 -0.80
N ASP A 54 15.01 5.38 -1.79
CA ASP A 54 13.54 5.44 -1.75
C ASP A 54 12.99 4.33 -0.85
N ILE A 55 12.22 4.70 0.18
CA ILE A 55 11.54 3.72 1.02
C ILE A 55 10.42 3.04 0.21
N PRO A 56 10.43 1.70 0.06
CA PRO A 56 9.67 1.02 -0.98
C PRO A 56 8.16 0.92 -0.69
N PHE A 57 7.75 0.77 0.57
CA PHE A 57 6.34 0.59 0.94
C PHE A 57 5.82 1.87 1.60
N GLY A 58 4.72 2.40 1.07
CA GLY A 58 4.06 3.57 1.66
C GLY A 58 2.56 3.57 1.41
N PRO A 59 1.82 4.54 1.94
CA PRO A 59 2.30 5.67 2.75
C PRO A 59 2.92 5.22 4.08
N VAL A 60 4.05 5.80 4.46
CA VAL A 60 4.79 5.50 5.70
C VAL A 60 4.25 6.38 6.83
N ASP A 61 4.00 5.78 7.99
CA ASP A 61 3.85 6.53 9.23
C ASP A 61 5.24 6.91 9.76
N ILE A 62 5.62 8.17 9.56
CA ILE A 62 6.95 8.70 9.92
C ILE A 62 7.22 8.61 11.43
N ASP A 63 6.18 8.66 12.26
CA ASP A 63 6.34 8.60 13.72
C ASP A 63 6.77 7.19 14.20
N THR A 64 6.57 6.17 13.35
CA THR A 64 6.96 4.78 13.63
C THR A 64 8.28 4.37 12.97
N PHE A 65 8.95 5.28 12.25
CA PHE A 65 10.13 4.94 11.47
C PHE A 65 11.38 4.81 12.35
N GLU A 66 11.92 3.60 12.38
CA GLU A 66 13.16 3.26 13.08
C GLU A 66 14.19 2.72 12.07
N LEU A 67 15.46 3.10 12.27
CA LEU A 67 16.56 2.70 11.39
C LEU A 67 17.69 2.10 12.23
N PHE A 68 18.26 1.01 11.77
CA PHE A 68 19.34 0.28 12.45
C PHE A 68 20.50 0.04 11.50
N ASP A 69 21.72 0.18 12.02
CA ASP A 69 22.97 -0.18 11.35
C ASP A 69 23.33 -1.63 11.70
N MET A 70 23.21 -2.54 10.74
CA MET A 70 23.49 -3.95 10.97
C MET A 70 24.99 -4.28 10.97
N GLU A 71 25.87 -3.37 10.54
CA GLU A 71 27.32 -3.57 10.69
C GLU A 71 27.81 -3.30 12.12
N GLN A 72 27.03 -2.54 12.89
CA GLN A 72 27.31 -2.17 14.28
C GLN A 72 26.39 -2.89 15.27
N ASP A 73 26.23 -4.21 15.12
CA ASP A 73 25.40 -5.05 16.01
C ASP A 73 23.94 -4.56 16.14
N ALA A 74 23.35 -4.11 15.01
CA ALA A 74 22.00 -3.57 14.93
C ALA A 74 21.78 -2.31 15.80
N LEU A 75 22.80 -1.43 15.89
CA LEU A 75 22.68 -0.15 16.59
C LEU A 75 21.60 0.75 15.95
N GLU A 76 20.69 1.28 16.77
CA GLU A 76 19.67 2.22 16.33
C GLU A 76 20.27 3.58 15.95
N ILE A 77 19.82 4.12 14.82
CA ILE A 77 20.22 5.41 14.27
C ILE A 77 19.16 6.45 14.64
N THR A 78 19.50 7.30 15.61
CA THR A 78 18.58 8.31 16.15
C THR A 78 18.46 9.57 15.27
N THR A 79 17.44 10.38 15.56
CA THR A 79 17.06 11.59 14.82
C THR A 79 18.17 12.59 14.49
N PRO A 80 19.23 12.81 15.27
CA PRO A 80 20.31 13.71 14.86
C PRO A 80 21.09 13.23 13.63
N ASN A 81 21.11 11.91 13.38
CA ASN A 81 21.85 11.28 12.28
C ASN A 81 20.94 10.77 11.15
N LEU A 82 19.63 10.72 11.40
CA LEU A 82 18.59 10.31 10.47
C LEU A 82 18.04 11.53 9.72
N GLN A 83 18.20 11.54 8.40
CA GLN A 83 17.61 12.56 7.53
C GLN A 83 16.70 11.89 6.50
N LEU A 84 15.39 12.08 6.69
CA LEU A 84 14.36 11.70 5.73
C LEU A 84 13.87 12.95 4.98
N ILE A 85 13.66 12.83 3.67
CA ILE A 85 13.02 13.86 2.85
C ILE A 85 11.81 13.28 2.13
N GLY A 86 10.68 13.95 2.22
CA GLY A 86 9.39 13.45 1.76
C GLY A 86 8.52 13.08 2.95
N ASN A 87 7.21 13.28 2.80
CA ASN A 87 6.24 13.03 3.86
C ASN A 87 5.92 11.53 3.89
N GLU A 88 4.72 11.13 3.46
CA GLU A 88 4.27 9.73 3.38
C GLU A 88 5.14 8.81 2.49
N PHE A 89 6.02 9.38 1.66
CA PHE A 89 6.93 8.63 0.81
C PHE A 89 8.35 9.18 0.95
N PRO A 90 9.00 8.91 2.08
CA PRO A 90 10.29 9.50 2.39
C PRO A 90 11.42 8.83 1.59
N LYS A 91 12.48 9.59 1.36
CA LYS A 91 13.79 9.12 0.93
C LYS A 91 14.78 9.26 2.07
N LEU A 92 15.60 8.24 2.28
CA LEU A 92 16.69 8.29 3.25
C LEU A 92 17.90 9.00 2.65
N VAL A 93 18.16 10.24 3.07
CA VAL A 93 19.30 11.04 2.59
C VAL A 93 20.58 10.71 3.36
N SER A 94 20.44 10.54 4.66
CA SER A 94 21.51 10.21 5.62
C SER A 94 20.94 9.30 6.70
N PRO A 95 21.70 8.31 7.20
CA PRO A 95 23.11 8.02 6.91
C PRO A 95 23.34 7.26 5.60
N ARG A 96 24.55 7.40 5.05
CA ARG A 96 24.98 6.76 3.79
C ARG A 96 25.76 5.48 4.04
N TYR A 97 25.13 4.54 4.74
CA TYR A 97 25.75 3.26 5.12
C TYR A 97 25.27 2.10 4.26
N ALA A 98 25.98 0.98 4.34
CA ALA A 98 25.52 -0.31 3.85
C ALA A 98 24.83 -1.07 4.98
N ASN A 99 24.12 -2.16 4.64
CA ASN A 99 23.51 -3.09 5.57
C ASN A 99 22.62 -2.40 6.62
N LEU A 100 21.71 -1.56 6.15
CA LEU A 100 20.72 -0.92 7.00
C LEU A 100 19.47 -1.79 7.11
N LYS A 101 18.81 -1.71 8.26
CA LYS A 101 17.46 -2.26 8.49
C LYS A 101 16.55 -1.11 8.89
N ALA A 102 15.41 -0.95 8.22
CA ALA A 102 14.35 -0.06 8.67
C ALA A 102 13.12 -0.86 9.10
N THR A 103 12.48 -0.40 10.18
CA THR A 103 11.16 -0.86 10.64
C THR A 103 10.21 0.33 10.71
N TYR A 104 9.00 0.16 10.19
CA TYR A 104 7.97 1.21 10.16
C TYR A 104 6.59 0.61 9.87
N GLU A 105 5.55 1.33 10.23
CA GLU A 105 4.19 1.06 9.79
C GLU A 105 3.95 1.73 8.43
N ALA A 106 3.36 0.98 7.49
CA ALA A 106 2.90 1.52 6.22
C ALA A 106 1.42 1.22 5.99
N GLY A 107 0.65 2.22 5.58
CA GLY A 107 -0.77 2.11 5.33
C GLY A 107 -1.53 3.39 5.61
N TYR A 108 -2.78 3.46 5.15
CA TYR A 108 -3.66 4.58 5.48
C TYR A 108 -4.41 4.31 6.78
N THR A 109 -4.42 5.28 7.69
CA THR A 109 -5.37 5.30 8.81
C THR A 109 -6.81 5.42 8.31
N THR A 110 -7.01 6.18 7.22
CA THR A 110 -8.29 6.32 6.52
C THR A 110 -8.06 6.24 5.02
N ILE A 111 -8.59 5.18 4.39
CA ILE A 111 -8.45 4.98 2.94
C ILE A 111 -9.09 6.16 2.20
N PRO A 112 -8.36 6.79 1.25
CA PRO A 112 -8.90 7.85 0.41
C PRO A 112 -10.19 7.42 -0.30
N LYS A 113 -11.14 8.36 -0.42
CA LYS A 113 -12.48 8.07 -0.98
C LYS A 113 -12.43 7.45 -2.38
N ASP A 114 -11.49 7.89 -3.22
CA ASP A 114 -11.32 7.38 -4.59
C ASP A 114 -10.91 5.90 -4.60
N LEU A 115 -9.92 5.52 -3.78
CA LEU A 115 -9.47 4.13 -3.61
C LEU A 115 -10.54 3.26 -2.94
N LYS A 116 -11.27 3.81 -1.97
CA LYS A 116 -12.40 3.12 -1.35
C LYS A 116 -13.49 2.80 -2.38
N LEU A 117 -13.80 3.74 -3.29
CA LEU A 117 -14.75 3.51 -4.36
C LEU A 117 -14.22 2.48 -5.37
N ALA A 118 -12.93 2.52 -5.71
CA ALA A 118 -12.30 1.53 -6.57
C ALA A 118 -12.39 0.10 -5.99
N ILE A 119 -12.26 -0.07 -4.68
CA ILE A 119 -12.48 -1.36 -4.01
C ILE A 119 -13.94 -1.80 -4.17
N LEU A 120 -14.91 -0.91 -3.94
CA LEU A 120 -16.34 -1.24 -4.07
C LEU A 120 -16.73 -1.61 -5.51
N ASP A 121 -16.22 -0.87 -6.49
CA ASP A 121 -16.41 -1.17 -7.91
C ASP A 121 -15.83 -2.54 -8.28
N GLN A 122 -14.64 -2.86 -7.77
CA GLN A 122 -14.00 -4.15 -7.99
C GLN A 122 -14.83 -5.29 -7.37
N ILE A 123 -15.33 -5.13 -6.14
CA ILE A 123 -16.19 -6.13 -5.48
C ILE A 123 -17.47 -6.36 -6.30
N SER A 124 -18.11 -5.29 -6.77
CA SER A 124 -19.33 -5.40 -7.59
C SER A 124 -19.06 -6.17 -8.88
N TYR A 125 -17.94 -5.88 -9.53
CA TYR A 125 -17.51 -6.54 -10.76
C TYR A 125 -17.23 -8.03 -10.55
N ASP A 126 -16.47 -8.38 -9.50
CA ASP A 126 -16.13 -9.76 -9.17
C ASP A 126 -17.36 -10.56 -8.75
N TYR A 127 -18.33 -9.91 -8.10
CA TYR A 127 -19.59 -10.53 -7.72
C TYR A 127 -20.47 -10.86 -8.93
N GLU A 128 -20.63 -9.91 -9.86
CA GLU A 128 -21.47 -10.05 -11.05
C GLU A 128 -20.84 -10.97 -12.10
N ASN A 129 -19.55 -10.80 -12.39
CA ASN A 129 -18.86 -11.47 -13.49
C ASN A 129 -18.04 -12.69 -13.04
N ARG A 130 -17.93 -12.95 -11.72
CA ARG A 130 -17.15 -14.07 -11.16
C ARG A 130 -15.69 -14.11 -11.65
N GLY A 131 -15.11 -12.94 -11.93
CA GLY A 131 -13.74 -12.80 -12.42
C GLY A 131 -13.52 -13.27 -13.87
N LEU A 132 -14.59 -13.43 -14.67
CA LEU A 132 -14.53 -14.07 -15.99
C LEU A 132 -14.31 -13.13 -17.18
N ASP A 133 -14.00 -11.85 -16.96
CA ASP A 133 -13.68 -10.91 -18.04
C ASP A 133 -12.47 -10.04 -17.68
N GLY A 134 -11.39 -10.15 -18.47
CA GLY A 134 -10.24 -9.22 -18.45
C GLY A 134 -8.88 -9.86 -18.12
N ASP A 135 -7.90 -9.61 -19.00
CA ASP A 135 -6.50 -10.07 -18.89
C ASP A 135 -5.73 -9.48 -17.68
N SER A 136 -6.32 -8.51 -16.98
CA SER A 136 -5.68 -7.73 -15.91
C SER A 136 -6.20 -7.99 -14.50
N GLY A 137 -7.26 -8.80 -14.33
CA GLY A 137 -7.82 -9.16 -13.01
C GLY A 137 -8.43 -8.00 -12.21
N ILE A 138 -8.51 -6.80 -12.78
CA ILE A 138 -9.09 -5.59 -12.19
C ILE A 138 -10.04 -4.94 -13.20
N CYS A 139 -11.19 -4.45 -12.73
CA CYS A 139 -12.14 -3.79 -13.61
C CYS A 139 -11.58 -2.43 -14.09
N GLU A 140 -11.94 -2.04 -15.32
CA GLU A 140 -11.36 -0.87 -16.00
C GLU A 140 -11.57 0.44 -15.20
N LYS A 141 -12.71 0.57 -14.52
CA LYS A 141 -13.02 1.73 -13.69
C LYS A 141 -12.09 1.83 -12.49
N SER A 142 -11.89 0.72 -11.78
CA SER A 142 -10.95 0.65 -10.65
C SER A 142 -9.52 0.87 -11.10
N TRP A 143 -9.12 0.30 -12.25
CA TRP A 143 -7.80 0.54 -12.83
C TRP A 143 -7.54 2.03 -13.09
N LYS A 144 -8.48 2.74 -13.73
CA LYS A 144 -8.36 4.18 -14.00
C LYS A 144 -8.27 5.02 -12.72
N ALA A 145 -8.96 4.60 -11.66
CA ALA A 145 -8.80 5.23 -10.36
C ALA A 145 -7.38 4.99 -9.83
N CYS A 146 -6.89 3.73 -9.83
CA CYS A 146 -5.54 3.38 -9.39
C CYS A 146 -4.43 4.19 -10.08
N GLN A 147 -4.54 4.45 -11.39
CA GLN A 147 -3.56 5.22 -12.15
C GLN A 147 -3.34 6.65 -11.62
N ARG A 148 -4.29 7.22 -10.87
CA ARG A 148 -4.12 8.54 -10.24
C ARG A 148 -3.26 8.49 -8.97
N TRP A 149 -3.07 7.29 -8.44
CA TRP A 149 -2.38 7.00 -7.18
C TRP A 149 -1.04 6.29 -7.42
N THR A 150 -0.79 5.77 -8.62
CA THR A 150 0.49 5.18 -8.98
C THR A 150 1.59 6.24 -8.96
N ARG A 151 2.72 5.90 -8.35
CA ARG A 151 3.89 6.79 -8.29
C ARG A 151 4.76 6.77 -9.55
N ILE A 152 4.48 5.84 -10.47
CA ILE A 152 5.02 5.82 -11.82
C ILE A 152 4.02 6.58 -12.68
N SER A 153 4.49 7.61 -13.40
CA SER A 153 3.63 8.48 -14.21
C SER A 153 2.67 7.62 -15.03
N PRO A 154 1.35 7.82 -14.91
CA PRO A 154 0.43 7.28 -15.89
C PRO A 154 0.74 8.01 -17.20
N ILE A 155 1.36 7.32 -18.15
CA ILE A 155 1.43 7.81 -19.53
C ILE A 155 -0.02 7.74 -20.00
N LEU A 156 -0.74 8.85 -19.89
CA LEU A 156 -2.02 9.07 -20.55
C LEU A 156 -1.78 9.44 -22.01
#